data_AF-A0A0B2Q6X5-F1
#
_entry.id   AF-A0A0B2Q6X5-F1
#
_cell.length_a   1.000
_cell.length_b   1.000
_cell.length_c   1.000
_cell.angle_alpha   90.00
_cell.angle_beta   90.00
_cell.angle_gamma   90.00
#
_symmetry.space_group_name_H-M   'P 1'
#
loop_
_entity.id
_entity.type
_entity.pdbx_description
1 polymer ?
#
loop_
_entity_poly.entity_id
_entity_poly.type
_entity_poly.pdbx_seq_one_letter_code
_entity_poly.pdbx_strand_id
1 'polypeptide(L)'
;MFIAIPSFALLYSMDEVVVDPTITSKVIGYQWYQIYEYSDYNSSNEQSLTFDCYTIPEDDLELGQSRLLEVDNRVVVPAKTHLRIIVTPVDLPHS
;
A
#
# COMPACT_ATOMS: atom_id res chain seq x y z
N MET A 1 -13.44 21.94 24.51
CA MET A 1 -13.14 22.86 23.38
C MET A 1 -11.68 22.85 22.98
N PHE A 2 -10.71 22.91 23.91
CA PHE A 2 -9.27 22.90 23.60
C PHE A 2 -8.74 21.68 22.81
N ILE A 3 -9.38 20.51 22.93
CA ILE A 3 -8.98 19.28 22.22
C ILE A 3 -9.36 19.32 20.73
N ALA A 4 -10.40 20.08 20.37
CA ALA A 4 -10.88 20.14 19.00
C ALA A 4 -9.97 21.00 18.10
N ILE A 5 -9.32 22.02 18.66
CA ILE A 5 -8.44 22.94 17.93
C ILE A 5 -7.25 22.21 17.27
N PRO A 6 -6.44 21.40 17.99
CA PRO A 6 -5.36 20.65 17.36
C PRO A 6 -5.88 19.56 16.42
N SER A 7 -7.07 18.99 16.68
CA SER A 7 -7.69 17.98 15.80
C SER A 7 -8.06 18.57 14.44
N PHE A 8 -8.73 19.71 14.41
CA PHE A 8 -9.09 20.38 13.15
C PHE A 8 -7.86 20.91 12.40
N ALA A 9 -6.88 21.48 13.11
CA ALA A 9 -5.63 21.91 12.49
C ALA A 9 -4.93 20.74 11.79
N LEU A 10 -4.82 19.58 12.45
CA LEU A 10 -4.23 18.37 11.88
C LEU A 10 -5.03 17.87 10.66
N LEU A 11 -6.36 17.82 10.75
CA LEU A 11 -7.23 17.37 9.66
C LEU A 11 -6.99 18.18 8.38
N TYR A 12 -6.99 19.52 8.48
CA TYR A 12 -6.74 20.38 7.33
C TYR A 12 -5.31 20.26 6.81
N SER A 13 -4.31 20.13 7.70
CA SER A 13 -2.92 19.91 7.29
C SER A 13 -2.69 18.56 6.61
N MET A 14 -3.49 17.53 6.89
CA MET A 14 -3.41 16.21 6.23
C MET A 14 -4.10 16.19 4.87
N ASP A 15 -5.18 16.96 4.69
CA ASP A 15 -5.96 17.02 3.45
C ASP A 15 -5.23 17.83 2.35
N GLU A 16 -4.39 18.78 2.75
CA GLU A 16 -3.55 19.55 1.82
C GLU A 16 -2.49 18.66 1.14
N VAL A 17 -2.84 18.04 0.02
CA VAL A 17 -1.89 17.40 -0.90
C VAL A 17 -1.20 18.48 -1.74
N VAL A 18 -0.22 19.18 -1.15
CA VAL A 18 0.51 20.26 -1.83
C VAL A 18 1.58 19.73 -2.79
N VAL A 19 2.01 18.46 -2.63
CA VAL A 19 3.15 17.90 -3.36
C VAL A 19 2.70 16.85 -4.36
N ASP A 20 3.17 16.98 -5.60
CA ASP A 20 3.00 15.95 -6.63
C ASP A 20 3.70 14.65 -6.18
N PRO A 21 3.00 13.52 -6.13
CA PRO A 21 3.61 12.25 -5.75
C PRO A 21 4.63 11.84 -6.81
N THR A 22 5.78 11.32 -6.35
CA THR A 22 6.82 10.81 -7.23
C THR A 22 6.48 9.43 -7.79
N ILE A 23 5.71 8.64 -7.03
CA ILE A 23 5.26 7.30 -7.43
C ILE A 23 3.81 7.13 -7.02
N THR A 24 3.03 6.58 -7.94
CA THR A 24 1.67 6.09 -7.74
C THR A 24 1.68 4.57 -7.81
N SER A 25 1.15 3.94 -6.76
CA SER A 25 0.89 2.50 -6.72
C SER A 25 -0.58 2.26 -6.41
N LYS A 26 -1.16 1.28 -7.08
CA LYS A 26 -2.53 0.84 -6.87
C LYS A 26 -2.49 -0.48 -6.08
N VAL A 27 -3.33 -0.55 -5.06
CA VAL A 27 -3.51 -1.73 -4.21
C VAL A 27 -4.92 -2.25 -4.44
N ILE A 28 -5.01 -3.49 -4.90
CA ILE A 28 -6.27 -4.17 -5.19
C ILE A 28 -6.48 -5.25 -4.13
N GLY A 29 -7.47 -5.07 -3.28
CA GLY A 29 -7.80 -6.00 -2.20
C GLY A 29 -8.80 -7.06 -2.66
N TYR A 30 -8.36 -8.31 -2.72
CA TYR A 30 -9.21 -9.48 -2.91
C TYR A 30 -9.47 -10.16 -1.58
N GLN A 31 -10.37 -11.14 -1.56
CA GLN A 31 -10.57 -11.96 -0.37
C GLN A 31 -9.29 -12.77 -0.05
N TRP A 32 -8.62 -12.38 1.05
CA TRP A 32 -7.42 -13.00 1.64
C TRP A 32 -6.06 -12.75 0.96
N TYR A 33 -5.99 -11.90 -0.06
CA TYR A 33 -4.72 -11.48 -0.67
C TYR A 33 -4.82 -10.09 -1.28
N GLN A 34 -3.68 -9.45 -1.50
CA GLN A 34 -3.60 -8.15 -2.14
C GLN A 34 -2.78 -8.22 -3.41
N ILE A 35 -3.20 -7.50 -4.44
CA ILE A 35 -2.40 -7.29 -5.66
C ILE A 35 -1.89 -5.86 -5.63
N TYR A 36 -0.60 -5.69 -5.92
CA TYR A 36 0.05 -4.39 -6.03
C TYR A 36 0.43 -4.13 -7.48
N GLU A 37 0.02 -2.98 -7.98
CA GLU A 37 0.32 -2.52 -9.33
C GLU A 37 1.08 -1.19 -9.25
N TYR A 38 2.25 -1.12 -9.88
CA TYR A 38 2.97 0.13 -10.09
C TYR A 38 2.67 0.65 -11.49
N SER A 39 1.77 1.63 -11.57
CA SER A 39 1.33 2.23 -12.85
C SER A 39 2.40 3.10 -13.51
N ASP A 40 3.32 3.65 -12.72
CA ASP A 40 4.26 4.68 -13.20
C ASP A 40 5.48 4.08 -13.91
N TYR A 41 5.74 2.78 -13.71
CA TYR A 41 6.88 2.07 -14.30
C TYR A 41 6.40 1.15 -15.43
N ASN A 42 6.33 1.70 -16.65
CA ASN A 42 6.18 0.92 -17.87
C ASN A 42 7.56 0.42 -18.35
N SER A 43 7.91 -0.83 -18.04
CA SER A 43 9.12 -1.46 -18.57
C SER A 43 8.95 -1.80 -20.05
N SER A 44 9.18 -0.84 -20.96
CA SER A 44 9.40 -0.97 -22.43
C SER A 44 8.50 -1.89 -23.30
N ASN A 45 7.55 -2.60 -22.71
CA ASN A 45 6.65 -3.62 -23.27
C ASN A 45 5.33 -3.54 -22.48
N GLU A 46 4.69 -2.37 -22.50
CA GLU A 46 3.25 -2.14 -22.24
C GLU A 46 2.58 -2.75 -20.99
N GLN A 47 3.33 -3.37 -20.08
CA GLN A 47 2.80 -4.03 -18.89
C GLN A 47 3.28 -3.28 -17.64
N SER A 48 2.32 -2.81 -16.86
CA SER A 48 2.54 -2.28 -15.51
C SER A 48 3.12 -3.40 -14.62
N LEU A 49 4.09 -3.05 -13.77
CA LEU A 49 4.67 -4.02 -12.84
C LEU A 49 3.60 -4.40 -11.81
N THR A 50 3.08 -5.63 -11.91
CA THR A 50 2.00 -6.14 -11.06
C THR A 50 2.44 -7.45 -10.42
N PHE A 51 2.16 -7.60 -9.13
CA PHE A 51 2.44 -8.82 -8.37
C PHE A 51 1.41 -9.05 -7.26
N ASP A 52 1.22 -10.32 -6.93
CA ASP A 52 0.30 -10.76 -5.89
C ASP A 52 1.04 -10.95 -4.57
N CYS A 53 0.38 -10.64 -3.46
CA CYS A 53 0.91 -10.70 -2.10
C CYS A 53 -0.01 -11.58 -1.25
N TYR A 54 0.52 -12.74 -0.84
CA TYR A 54 -0.14 -13.73 0.00
C TYR A 54 0.57 -13.85 1.35
N THR A 55 -0.21 -14.10 2.41
CA THR A 55 0.36 -14.43 3.72
C THR A 55 1.00 -15.82 3.67
N ILE A 56 2.22 -15.94 4.19
CA ILE A 56 2.95 -17.21 4.25
C ILE A 56 2.30 -18.12 5.30
N PRO A 57 1.96 -19.39 4.97
CA PRO A 57 1.39 -20.34 5.92
C PRO A 57 2.41 -20.74 6.99
N GLU A 58 1.93 -21.18 8.15
CA GLU A 58 2.80 -21.46 9.30
C GLU A 58 3.83 -22.58 9.05
N ASP A 59 3.49 -23.52 8.15
CA ASP A 59 4.36 -24.62 7.77
C ASP A 59 5.57 -24.19 6.92
N ASP A 60 5.46 -23.05 6.21
CA ASP A 60 6.50 -22.52 5.33
C ASP A 60 7.28 -21.34 5.97
N LEU A 61 6.99 -21.00 7.23
CA LEU A 61 7.68 -19.92 7.95
C LEU A 61 9.11 -20.30 8.31
N GLU A 62 10.07 -19.42 7.97
CA GLU A 62 11.46 -19.57 8.39
C GLU A 62 11.69 -19.12 9.84
N LEU A 63 12.76 -19.64 10.46
CA LEU A 63 13.16 -19.27 11.82
C LEU A 63 13.45 -17.76 11.93
N GLY A 64 12.61 -17.04 12.67
CA GLY A 64 12.70 -15.59 12.88
C GLY A 64 11.64 -14.77 12.15
N GLN A 65 10.82 -15.40 11.30
CA GLN A 65 9.70 -14.76 10.63
C GLN A 65 8.48 -14.59 11.55
N SER A 66 7.69 -13.55 11.30
CA SER A 66 6.51 -13.22 12.10
C SER A 66 5.25 -13.90 11.57
N ARG A 67 4.63 -14.72 12.43
CA ARG A 67 3.37 -15.43 12.13
C ARG A 67 2.26 -14.44 11.76
N LEU A 68 1.55 -14.71 10.65
CA LEU A 68 0.44 -13.90 10.10
C LEU A 68 0.80 -12.49 9.59
N LEU A 69 2.06 -12.08 9.66
CA LEU A 69 2.52 -10.77 9.17
C LEU A 69 3.45 -10.89 7.98
N GLU A 70 4.05 -12.05 7.79
CA GLU A 70 4.92 -12.30 6.66
C GLU A 70 4.14 -12.63 5.39
N VAL A 71 4.65 -12.07 4.30
CA VAL A 71 4.09 -12.18 2.97
C VAL A 71 5.16 -12.65 2.00
N ASP A 72 4.75 -13.36 0.97
CA ASP A 72 5.64 -13.89 -0.08
C ASP A 72 6.35 -12.78 -0.85
N ASN A 73 5.58 -11.79 -1.34
CA ASN A 73 6.07 -10.69 -2.15
C ASN A 73 5.87 -9.37 -1.42
N ARG A 74 6.97 -8.82 -0.91
CA ARG A 74 6.96 -7.55 -0.17
C ARG A 74 6.86 -6.37 -1.13
N VAL A 75 6.03 -5.40 -0.76
CA VAL A 75 5.95 -4.11 -1.46
C VAL A 75 7.23 -3.31 -1.18
N VAL A 76 7.91 -2.89 -2.23
CA VAL A 76 9.15 -2.11 -2.14
C VAL A 76 8.87 -0.70 -2.64
N VAL A 77 9.10 0.28 -1.77
CA VAL A 77 8.93 1.70 -2.08
C VAL A 77 10.20 2.48 -1.70
N PRO A 78 10.57 3.52 -2.45
CA PRO A 78 11.69 4.38 -2.08
C PRO A 78 11.39 5.16 -0.80
N ALA A 79 12.42 5.33 0.03
CA ALA A 79 12.33 6.14 1.23
C ALA A 79 12.49 7.64 0.91
N LYS A 80 11.87 8.50 1.75
CA LYS A 80 11.97 9.97 1.69
C LYS A 80 11.38 10.62 0.43
N THR A 81 10.41 9.99 -0.20
CA THR A 81 9.68 10.53 -1.36
C THR A 81 8.18 10.54 -1.09
N HIS A 82 7.46 11.45 -1.76
CA HIS A 82 5.99 11.47 -1.69
C HIS A 82 5.42 10.34 -2.54
N LEU A 83 4.57 9.51 -1.92
CA LEU A 83 3.95 8.35 -2.55
C LEU A 83 2.44 8.56 -2.57
N ARG A 84 1.79 8.19 -3.67
CA ARG A 84 0.33 8.09 -3.78
C ARG A 84 -0.04 6.62 -3.82
N ILE A 85 -0.87 6.20 -2.87
CA ILE A 85 -1.41 4.84 -2.83
C ILE A 85 -2.90 4.91 -3.11
N ILE A 86 -3.35 4.21 -4.15
CA ILE A 86 -4.77 4.12 -4.50
C ILE A 86 -5.27 2.74 -4.09
N VAL A 87 -6.12 2.67 -3.07
CA VAL A 87 -6.66 1.41 -2.56
C VAL A 87 -8.04 1.16 -3.17
N THR A 88 -8.29 -0.05 -3.69
CA THR A 88 -9.58 -0.44 -4.24
C THR A 88 -9.89 -1.90 -3.88
N PRO A 89 -11.03 -2.19 -3.24
CA PRO A 89 -11.49 -3.56 -3.05
C PRO A 89 -12.11 -4.12 -4.34
N VAL A 90 -12.01 -5.43 -4.55
CA VAL A 90 -12.72 -6.12 -5.65
C VAL A 90 -13.96 -6.85 -5.14
N ASP A 91 -13.83 -7.63 -4.06
CA ASP A 91 -14.92 -8.49 -3.57
C ASP A 91 -15.67 -7.87 -2.40
N LEU A 92 -14.98 -7.68 -1.27
CA LEU A 92 -15.52 -7.11 -0.04
C LEU A 92 -14.71 -5.87 0.38
N PRO A 93 -15.29 -4.96 1.19
CA PRO A 93 -14.53 -3.87 1.78
C PRO A 93 -13.42 -4.44 2.68
N HIS A 94 -12.19 -4.09 2.35
CA HIS A 94 -11.00 -4.31 3.16
C HIS A 94 -10.48 -2.93 3.62
N SER A 95 -9.88 -2.85 4.81
CA SER A 95 -9.37 -1.61 5.41
C SER A 95 -7.88 -1.69 5.66
#